data_AF-A0A1B1Q028-F1
#
_entry.id   AF-A0A1B1Q028-F1
#
_cell.length_a   1.000
_cell.length_b   1.000
_cell.length_c   1.000
_cell.angle_alpha   90.00
_cell.angle_beta   90.00
_cell.angle_gamma   90.00
#
_symmetry.space_group_name_H-M   'P 1'
#
loop_
_entity.id
_entity.type
_entity.pdbx_description
1 polymer ?
#
loop_
_entity_poly.entity_id
_entity_poly.type
_entity_poly.pdbx_seq_one_letter_code
_entity_poly.pdbx_strand_id
1 'polypeptide(L)'
;MENLKYQPVPYDVEATIRRELKDKEFRKEFEELEPMYALISELLTARKLSGMTQEAVANKIGTTKSAISRLEGGSKHAPSVTTLRKYAEAVGCDLVIKLEPKRKTEV
;
A
#
# COMPACT_ATOMS: atom_id res chain seq x y z
N MET A 1 -26.22 -26.25 -15.89
CA MET A 1 -25.26 -25.17 -15.59
C MET A 1 -24.29 -25.16 -16.75
N GLU A 2 -24.50 -24.22 -17.67
CA GLU A 2 -23.91 -24.19 -19.01
C GLU A 2 -22.38 -23.98 -18.99
N ASN A 3 -21.75 -24.44 -20.07
CA ASN A 3 -20.31 -24.40 -20.37
C ASN A 3 -19.71 -22.98 -20.36
N LEU A 4 -19.46 -22.41 -19.18
CA LEU A 4 -18.62 -21.22 -19.04
C LEU A 4 -17.15 -21.63 -19.20
N LYS A 5 -16.60 -21.44 -20.41
CA LYS A 5 -15.15 -21.59 -20.66
C LYS A 5 -14.44 -20.35 -20.13
N TYR A 6 -13.51 -20.54 -19.19
CA TYR A 6 -12.64 -19.47 -18.70
C TYR A 6 -11.75 -18.95 -19.82
N GLN A 7 -11.94 -17.68 -20.20
CA GLN A 7 -11.16 -16.98 -21.23
C GLN A 7 -10.63 -15.67 -20.64
N PRO A 8 -9.44 -15.68 -20.01
CA PRO A 8 -8.88 -14.47 -19.43
C PRO A 8 -8.41 -13.52 -20.53
N VAL A 9 -8.69 -12.23 -20.34
CA VAL A 9 -8.11 -11.16 -21.15
C VAL A 9 -6.80 -10.73 -20.51
N PRO A 10 -5.67 -10.68 -21.25
CA PRO A 10 -4.42 -10.13 -20.73
C PRO A 10 -4.63 -8.68 -20.29
N TYR A 11 -4.28 -8.38 -19.04
CA TYR A 11 -4.38 -7.04 -18.48
C TYR A 11 -2.99 -6.49 -18.18
N ASP A 12 -2.56 -5.52 -18.98
CA ASP A 12 -1.34 -4.76 -18.73
C ASP A 12 -1.66 -3.56 -17.84
N VAL A 13 -1.28 -3.67 -16.57
CA VAL A 13 -1.54 -2.67 -15.54
C VAL A 13 -0.84 -1.35 -15.87
N GLU A 14 0.42 -1.40 -16.31
CA GLU A 14 1.22 -0.21 -16.56
C GLU A 14 0.70 0.56 -17.77
N ALA A 15 0.40 -0.15 -18.86
CA ALA A 15 -0.19 0.46 -20.05
C ALA A 15 -1.56 1.08 -19.76
N THR A 16 -2.37 0.41 -18.93
CA THR A 16 -3.70 0.90 -18.56
C THR A 16 -3.62 2.15 -17.70
N ILE A 17 -2.82 2.15 -16.63
CA ILE A 17 -2.62 3.33 -15.77
C ILE A 17 -2.07 4.50 -16.60
N ARG A 18 -1.08 4.26 -17.48
CA ARG A 18 -0.53 5.31 -18.35
C ARG A 18 -1.59 5.94 -19.27
N ARG A 19 -2.55 5.15 -19.74
CA ARG A 19 -3.65 5.63 -20.56
C ARG A 19 -4.65 6.44 -19.71
N GLU A 20 -5.02 5.95 -18.53
CA GLU A 20 -6.01 6.58 -17.65
C GLU A 20 -5.49 7.88 -17.03
N LEU A 21 -4.19 7.99 -16.74
CA LEU A 21 -3.56 9.23 -16.27
C LEU A 21 -3.66 10.41 -17.25
N LYS A 22 -4.12 10.20 -18.49
CA LYS A 22 -4.43 11.28 -19.44
C LYS A 22 -5.73 12.00 -19.08
N ASP A 23 -6.65 11.32 -18.41
CA ASP A 23 -7.88 11.90 -17.89
C ASP A 23 -7.59 12.71 -16.62
N LYS A 24 -8.14 13.92 -16.53
CA LYS A 24 -7.84 14.86 -15.44
C LYS A 24 -8.48 14.42 -14.13
N GLU A 25 -9.70 13.89 -14.17
CA GLU A 25 -10.41 13.41 -12.98
C GLU A 25 -9.70 12.18 -12.42
N PHE A 26 -9.37 11.22 -13.29
CA PHE A 26 -8.60 10.04 -12.90
C PHE A 26 -7.25 10.42 -12.30
N ARG A 27 -6.50 11.33 -12.95
CA ARG A 27 -5.20 11.78 -12.44
C ARG A 27 -5.31 12.37 -11.04
N LYS A 28 -6.29 13.25 -10.82
CA LYS A 28 -6.49 13.91 -9.52
C LYS A 28 -6.75 12.87 -8.42
N GLU A 29 -7.69 11.96 -8.63
CA GLU A 29 -8.00 10.90 -7.65
C GLU A 29 -6.81 9.94 -7.45
N PHE A 30 -6.08 9.62 -8.52
CA PHE A 30 -4.87 8.79 -8.44
C PHE A 30 -3.76 9.47 -7.62
N GLU A 31 -3.53 10.76 -7.83
CA GLU A 31 -2.57 11.56 -7.07
C GLU A 31 -2.97 11.71 -5.59
N GLU A 32 -4.27 11.79 -5.29
CA GLU A 32 -4.77 11.82 -3.90
C GLU A 32 -4.49 10.51 -3.14
N LEU A 33 -4.41 9.38 -3.84
CA LEU A 33 -4.09 8.07 -3.25
C LEU A 33 -2.57 7.82 -3.08
N GLU A 34 -1.72 8.64 -3.72
CA GLU A 34 -0.27 8.45 -3.72
C GLU A 34 0.34 8.29 -2.32
N PRO A 35 -0.04 9.09 -1.29
CA PRO A 35 0.53 8.93 0.05
C PRO A 35 0.22 7.57 0.68
N MET A 36 -0.96 7.00 0.40
CA MET A 36 -1.34 5.68 0.90
C MET A 36 -0.55 4.58 0.21
N TYR A 37 -0.33 4.67 -1.10
CA TYR A 37 0.51 3.72 -1.83
C TYR A 37 1.98 3.79 -1.39
N ALA A 38 2.50 5.00 -1.15
CA ALA A 38 3.85 5.19 -0.63
C ALA A 38 4.01 4.50 0.74
N LEU A 39 3.05 4.68 1.66
CA LEU A 39 3.05 4.01 2.96
C LEU A 39 3.03 2.47 2.82
N ILE A 40 2.13 1.93 1.99
CA ILE A 40 2.03 0.49 1.75
C ILE A 40 3.34 -0.08 1.19
N SER A 41 3.92 0.60 0.20
CA SER A 41 5.18 0.21 -0.42
C SER A 41 6.31 0.16 0.60
N GLU A 42 6.38 1.14 1.50
CA GLU A 42 7.38 1.19 2.57
C GLU A 42 7.23 0.01 3.53
N LEU A 43 6.01 -0.27 4.00
CA LEU A 43 5.74 -1.40 4.89
C LEU A 43 6.12 -2.75 4.26
N LEU A 44 5.71 -2.98 3.01
CA LEU A 44 6.04 -4.21 2.27
C LEU A 44 7.54 -4.37 2.05
N THR A 45 8.23 -3.27 1.72
CA THR A 45 9.68 -3.26 1.53
C THR A 45 10.41 -3.57 2.83
N ALA A 46 10.06 -2.88 3.92
CA ALA A 46 10.65 -3.11 5.23
C ALA A 46 10.46 -4.56 5.70
N ARG A 47 9.24 -5.12 5.54
CA ARG A 47 8.99 -6.52 5.88
C ARG A 47 9.78 -7.48 5.01
N LYS A 48 9.88 -7.23 3.70
CA LYS A 48 10.68 -8.07 2.80
C LYS A 48 12.15 -8.07 3.20
N LEU A 49 12.71 -6.91 3.54
CA LEU A 49 14.10 -6.78 4.00
C LEU A 49 14.34 -7.47 5.35
N SER A 50 13.34 -7.45 6.24
CA SER A 50 13.42 -8.19 7.52
C SER A 50 13.31 -9.71 7.38
N GLY A 51 12.94 -10.23 6.21
CA GLY A 51 12.71 -11.66 5.98
C GLY A 51 11.46 -12.22 6.68
N MET A 52 10.60 -11.37 7.25
CA MET A 52 9.44 -11.81 8.03
C MET A 52 8.21 -12.09 7.16
N THR A 53 7.45 -13.12 7.55
CA THR A 53 6.08 -13.32 7.04
C THR A 53 5.11 -12.36 7.72
N GLN A 54 3.94 -12.12 7.12
CA GLN A 54 2.87 -11.33 7.75
C GLN A 54 2.46 -11.90 9.12
N GLU A 55 2.50 -13.22 9.27
CA GLU A 55 2.16 -13.93 10.50
C GLU A 55 3.22 -13.72 11.58
N ALA A 56 4.50 -13.73 11.22
CA ALA A 56 5.59 -13.43 12.14
C ALA A 56 5.50 -11.99 12.67
N VAL A 57 5.21 -11.02 11.80
CA VAL A 57 4.99 -9.62 12.22
C VAL A 57 3.78 -9.52 13.14
N ALA A 58 2.67 -10.18 12.80
CA ALA A 58 1.45 -10.19 13.60
C ALA A 58 1.71 -10.69 15.03
N ASN A 59 2.42 -11.82 15.15
CA ASN A 59 2.79 -12.41 16.43
C ASN A 59 3.68 -11.47 17.26
N LYS A 60 4.64 -10.80 16.61
CA LYS A 60 5.59 -9.90 17.29
C LYS A 60 4.91 -8.64 17.86
N ILE A 61 3.88 -8.11 17.20
CA ILE A 61 3.16 -6.90 17.66
C ILE A 61 1.85 -7.20 18.42
N GLY A 62 1.51 -8.47 18.60
CA GLY A 62 0.31 -8.90 19.31
C GLY A 62 -0.99 -8.63 18.55
N THR A 63 -1.04 -8.97 17.26
CA THR A 63 -2.25 -8.83 16.43
C THR A 63 -2.47 -10.07 15.54
N THR A 64 -3.45 -10.02 14.64
CA THR A 64 -3.76 -11.12 13.72
C THR A 64 -3.07 -10.95 12.36
N LYS A 65 -2.79 -12.06 11.67
CA LYS A 65 -2.33 -12.06 10.27
C LYS A 65 -3.27 -11.25 9.36
N SER A 66 -4.59 -11.34 9.58
CA SER A 66 -5.58 -10.57 8.82
C SER A 66 -5.50 -9.06 9.08
N ALA A 67 -5.13 -8.63 10.30
CA ALA A 67 -4.88 -7.23 10.58
C ALA A 67 -3.63 -6.71 9.85
N ILE A 68 -2.53 -7.48 9.84
CA ILE A 68 -1.33 -7.15 9.07
C ILE A 68 -1.61 -7.13 7.56
N SER A 69 -2.36 -8.11 7.06
CA SER A 69 -2.74 -8.15 5.65
C SER A 69 -3.58 -6.92 5.24
N ARG A 70 -4.48 -6.43 6.10
CA ARG A 70 -5.23 -5.18 5.83
C ARG A 70 -4.36 -3.94 5.92
N LEU A 71 -3.40 -3.93 6.85
CA LEU A 71 -2.43 -2.85 6.97
C LEU A 71 -1.57 -2.72 5.70
N GLU A 72 -1.06 -3.84 5.19
CA GLU A 72 -0.23 -3.89 3.98
C GLU A 72 -1.02 -3.85 2.69
N GLY A 73 -2.29 -4.25 2.69
CA GLY A 73 -3.15 -4.22 1.50
C GLY A 73 -3.83 -2.88 1.26
N GLY A 74 -3.66 -1.93 2.17
CA GLY A 74 -4.47 -0.71 2.19
C GLY A 74 -5.84 -0.96 2.82
N SER A 75 -6.25 -0.03 3.67
CA SER A 75 -7.53 -0.07 4.37
C SER A 75 -8.21 1.28 4.20
N LYS A 76 -9.55 1.30 4.21
CA LYS A 76 -10.34 2.55 4.19
C LYS A 76 -9.95 3.50 5.33
N HIS A 77 -9.42 2.96 6.43
CA HIS A 77 -8.93 3.72 7.56
C HIS A 77 -7.40 3.75 7.58
N ALA A 78 -6.85 4.95 7.76
CA ALA A 78 -5.42 5.12 7.96
C ALA A 78 -4.97 4.44 9.27
N PRO A 79 -3.80 3.76 9.27
CA PRO A 79 -3.27 3.17 10.48
C PRO A 79 -2.86 4.25 11.48
N SER A 80 -2.96 3.94 12.77
CA SER A 80 -2.46 4.84 13.81
C SER A 80 -0.93 4.89 13.79
N VAL A 81 -0.35 6.03 14.20
CA VAL A 81 1.11 6.16 14.39
C VAL A 81 1.64 5.11 15.36
N THR A 82 0.87 4.74 16.39
CA THR A 82 1.21 3.66 17.32
C THR A 82 1.34 2.31 16.62
N THR A 83 0.45 2.00 15.68
CA THR A 83 0.51 0.78 14.87
C THR A 83 1.75 0.78 13.98
N LEU A 84 2.03 1.91 13.31
CA LEU A 84 3.21 2.05 12.45
C LEU A 84 4.51 1.89 13.23
N ARG A 85 4.59 2.46 14.44
CA ARG A 85 5.77 2.31 15.31
C ARG A 85 5.99 0.86 15.72
N LYS A 86 4.95 0.16 16.20
CA LYS A 86 5.06 -1.26 16.56
C LYS A 86 5.47 -2.12 15.36
N TYR A 87 4.94 -1.82 14.17
CA TYR A 87 5.32 -2.51 12.95
C TYR A 87 6.80 -2.31 12.64
N ALA A 88 7.28 -1.06 12.67
CA ALA A 88 8.68 -0.71 12.45
C ALA A 88 9.61 -1.45 13.43
N GLU A 89 9.29 -1.42 14.73
CA GLU A 89 10.01 -2.17 15.78
C GLU A 89 10.03 -3.68 15.48
N ALA A 90 8.93 -4.24 14.96
CA ALA A 90 8.85 -5.65 14.63
C ALA A 90 9.78 -6.03 13.48
N VAL A 91 9.86 -5.21 12.43
CA VAL A 91 10.71 -5.46 11.25
C VAL A 91 12.15 -4.96 11.41
N GLY A 92 12.48 -4.32 12.53
CA GLY A 92 13.83 -3.83 12.82
C GLY A 92 14.15 -2.48 12.15
N CYS A 93 13.15 -1.62 12.01
CA CYS A 93 13.27 -0.28 11.44
C CYS A 93 12.85 0.79 12.46
N ASP A 94 13.32 2.02 12.23
CA ASP A 94 12.82 3.21 12.91
C ASP A 94 11.71 3.88 12.10
N LEU A 95 10.63 4.30 12.76
CA LEU A 95 9.58 5.07 12.11
C LEU A 95 10.02 6.54 11.96
N VAL A 96 10.18 6.99 10.71
CA VAL A 96 10.47 8.39 10.38
C VAL A 96 9.27 9.02 9.68
N ILE A 97 8.76 10.14 10.22
CA ILE A 97 7.68 10.92 9.61
C ILE A 97 8.23 12.28 9.18
N LYS A 98 8.01 12.65 7.92
CA LYS A 98 8.47 13.92 7.33
C LYS A 98 7.28 14.69 6.76
N LEU A 99 7.40 16.03 6.77
CA LEU A 99 6.50 16.93 6.07
C LEU A 99 7.28 17.60 4.95
N GLU A 100 6.78 17.47 3.73
CA GLU A 100 7.37 18.07 2.53
C GLU A 100 6.52 19.28 2.09
N PRO A 101 7.12 20.35 1.55
CA PRO A 101 6.37 21.45 0.96
C PRO A 101 5.49 20.94 -0.19
N LYS A 102 4.25 21.45 -0.29
CA LYS A 102 3.40 21.14 -1.44
C LYS A 102 4.08 21.62 -2.72
N ARG A 103 4.18 20.73 -3.72
CA ARG A 103 4.60 21.13 -5.08
C ARG A 103 3.62 22.19 -5.57
N LYS A 104 4.13 23.36 -5.97
CA LYS A 104 3.30 24.38 -6.63
C LYS A 104 2.88 23.79 -7.97
N THR A 105 1.61 23.43 -8.11
CA THR A 105 1.02 23.19 -9.42
C THR A 105 0.85 24.56 -10.06
N GLU A 106 1.81 24.98 -10.88
CA GLU A 106 1.57 26.12 -11.78
C GLU A 106 0.42 25.72 -12.72
N VAL A 107 -0.63 26.54 -12.70
CA VAL A 107 -1.86 26.39 -13.51
C VAL A 107 -1.59 26.87 -14.91
#